data_AF-A0A0W7WXH3-F1
#
_entry.id   AF-A0A0W7WXH3-F1
#
_cell.length_a   1.000
_cell.length_b   1.000
_cell.length_c   1.000
_cell.angle_alpha   90.00
_cell.angle_beta   90.00
_cell.angle_gamma   90.00
#
_symmetry.space_group_name_H-M   'P 1'
#
loop_
_entity.id
_entity.type
_entity.pdbx_description
1 polymer ?
#
loop_
_entity_poly.entity_id
_entity_poly.type
_entity_poly.pdbx_seq_one_letter_code
_entity_poly.pdbx_strand_id
1 'polypeptide(L)'
;MHSTVSSGGELTPGQLVADGRAAGLDFLAATEHNTSGTHDVWSRQADDDLLVILGQEVVTRTGHWLALGLPPGHVVDWRYGVGDEAIDRRLDEVHRAGGLCVAAHPHAPYPSGTFMYPYQGFDVVEVWNGPWSSHVPWQADNEAALAEWGRSLAAGIGHGGWRPAMGNSDTHLKGQIGVPHTVVAAEGLSAEHILAGVRAGRTWIAGSAAVELEFTVSAGGRSAGIGDRLEAGAAPVVARVHIRGVPSGTASFHTERGKVHQESLTRTGADVLEWRTSAADASFVRIEVRRPDGHMAALSNPIILM
;
A
#
# COMPACT_ATOMS: atom_id res chain seq x y z
N MET A 1 -11.35 -4.12 -2.43
CA MET A 1 -12.70 -3.53 -2.61
C MET A 1 -13.73 -4.65 -2.67
N HIS A 2 -14.97 -4.33 -2.31
CA HIS A 2 -16.03 -5.27 -1.98
C HIS A 2 -17.28 -4.93 -2.77
N SER A 3 -17.88 -5.91 -3.44
CA SER A 3 -19.14 -5.72 -4.16
C SER A 3 -20.33 -6.20 -3.34
N THR A 4 -21.53 -6.18 -3.92
CA THR A 4 -22.78 -6.65 -3.30
C THR A 4 -22.77 -8.11 -2.83
N VAL A 5 -21.74 -8.89 -3.14
CA VAL A 5 -21.57 -10.27 -2.62
C VAL A 5 -20.80 -10.33 -1.30
N SER A 6 -20.19 -9.22 -0.89
CA SER A 6 -19.46 -9.08 0.37
C SER A 6 -20.32 -8.42 1.43
N SER A 7 -20.11 -8.80 2.70
CA SER A 7 -20.75 -8.13 3.83
C SER A 7 -20.52 -6.62 3.80
N GLY A 8 -21.60 -5.83 3.78
CA GLY A 8 -21.54 -4.36 3.77
C GLY A 8 -21.34 -3.72 2.39
N GLY A 9 -21.09 -4.50 1.34
CA GLY A 9 -20.94 -3.96 -0.01
C GLY A 9 -22.30 -3.60 -0.65
N GLU A 10 -22.41 -2.39 -1.18
CA GLU A 10 -23.65 -1.89 -1.81
C GLU A 10 -23.54 -1.74 -3.33
N LEU A 11 -22.32 -1.83 -3.87
CA LEU A 11 -22.03 -1.57 -5.28
C LEU A 11 -21.86 -2.87 -6.06
N THR A 12 -22.48 -2.94 -7.24
CA THR A 12 -22.25 -4.03 -8.19
C THR A 12 -20.84 -3.93 -8.80
N PRO A 13 -20.29 -5.03 -9.34
CA PRO A 13 -19.00 -4.99 -10.04
C PRO A 13 -18.92 -3.92 -11.14
N GLY A 14 -19.98 -3.73 -11.93
CA GLY A 14 -20.02 -2.70 -12.97
C GLY A 14 -20.01 -1.27 -12.42
N GLN A 15 -20.64 -1.02 -11.27
CA GLN A 15 -20.58 0.29 -10.61
C GLN A 15 -19.18 0.58 -10.06
N LEU A 16 -18.52 -0.41 -9.46
CA LEU A 16 -17.15 -0.29 -8.98
C LEU A 16 -16.15 -0.01 -10.12
N VAL A 17 -16.31 -0.67 -11.26
CA VAL A 17 -15.52 -0.38 -12.47
C VAL A 17 -15.77 1.04 -12.96
N ALA A 18 -17.03 1.47 -13.05
CA ALA A 18 -17.36 2.83 -13.47
C ALA A 18 -16.78 3.88 -12.51
N ASP A 19 -16.89 3.67 -11.20
CA ASP A 19 -16.35 4.57 -10.19
C ASP A 19 -14.80 4.57 -10.23
N GLY A 20 -14.17 3.41 -10.46
CA GLY A 20 -12.71 3.29 -10.60
C GLY A 20 -12.17 4.07 -11.80
N ARG A 21 -12.85 3.98 -12.95
CA ARG A 21 -12.54 4.80 -14.13
C ARG A 21 -12.74 6.28 -13.88
N ALA A 22 -13.84 6.66 -13.22
CA ALA A 22 -14.10 8.05 -12.86
C ALA A 22 -13.04 8.61 -11.90
N ALA A 23 -12.44 7.76 -11.07
CA ALA A 23 -11.32 8.08 -10.19
C ALA A 23 -9.95 8.08 -10.90
N GLY A 24 -9.89 7.70 -12.18
CA GLY A 24 -8.65 7.65 -12.96
C GLY A 24 -7.72 6.50 -12.57
N LEU A 25 -8.26 5.39 -12.04
CA LEU A 25 -7.46 4.23 -11.68
C LEU A 25 -7.17 3.35 -12.90
N ASP A 26 -5.93 2.90 -13.06
CA ASP A 26 -5.53 1.95 -14.11
C ASP A 26 -5.84 0.50 -13.73
N PHE A 27 -5.95 0.20 -12.43
CA PHE A 27 -6.28 -1.14 -11.95
C PHE A 27 -7.13 -1.11 -10.68
N LEU A 28 -7.86 -2.21 -10.48
CA LEU A 28 -8.63 -2.51 -9.29
C LEU A 28 -8.27 -3.89 -8.76
N ALA A 29 -8.44 -4.13 -7.46
CA ALA A 29 -8.35 -5.46 -6.86
C ALA A 29 -9.70 -5.87 -6.25
N ALA A 30 -10.37 -6.84 -6.88
CA ALA A 30 -11.61 -7.41 -6.36
C ALA A 30 -11.28 -8.41 -5.26
N THR A 31 -11.68 -8.12 -4.02
CA THR A 31 -11.25 -8.87 -2.83
C THR A 31 -12.45 -9.23 -1.97
N GLU A 32 -13.38 -10.01 -2.51
CA GLU A 32 -14.60 -10.32 -1.77
C GLU A 32 -14.33 -11.08 -0.46
N HIS A 33 -15.20 -10.91 0.54
CA HIS A 33 -15.08 -11.61 1.81
C HIS A 33 -15.28 -13.11 1.64
N ASN A 34 -14.20 -13.89 1.75
CA ASN A 34 -14.24 -15.35 1.83
C ASN A 34 -14.97 -16.06 0.67
N THR A 35 -14.98 -15.46 -0.52
CA THR A 35 -15.67 -16.03 -1.69
C THR A 35 -14.98 -15.63 -2.98
N SER A 36 -15.05 -16.51 -3.98
CA SER A 36 -14.65 -16.22 -5.36
C SER A 36 -15.87 -15.95 -6.26
N GLY A 37 -17.06 -15.77 -5.67
CA GLY A 37 -18.35 -15.80 -6.38
C GLY A 37 -18.51 -14.76 -7.50
N THR A 38 -17.68 -13.71 -7.52
CA THR A 38 -17.67 -12.67 -8.55
C THR A 38 -16.48 -12.76 -9.51
N HIS A 39 -15.54 -13.71 -9.35
CA HIS A 39 -14.35 -13.80 -10.22
C HIS A 39 -14.73 -13.86 -11.71
N ASP A 40 -15.76 -14.64 -12.06
CA ASP A 40 -16.27 -14.75 -13.43
C ASP A 40 -16.89 -13.46 -13.96
N VAL A 41 -17.47 -12.64 -13.07
CA VAL A 41 -18.03 -11.33 -13.44
C VAL A 41 -16.90 -10.34 -13.64
N TRP A 42 -15.96 -10.27 -12.71
CA TRP A 42 -14.80 -9.36 -12.72
C TRP A 42 -13.91 -9.57 -13.94
N SER A 43 -13.66 -10.82 -14.33
CA SER A 43 -12.87 -11.15 -15.53
C SER A 43 -13.47 -10.59 -16.83
N ARG A 44 -14.77 -10.26 -16.85
CA ARG A 44 -15.47 -9.68 -18.02
C ARG A 44 -15.57 -8.16 -17.98
N GLN A 45 -15.20 -7.52 -16.88
CA GLN A 45 -15.26 -6.06 -16.71
C GLN A 45 -13.93 -5.37 -17.06
N ALA A 46 -12.85 -6.13 -17.16
CA ALA A 46 -11.54 -5.63 -17.56
C ALA A 46 -11.48 -5.41 -19.08
N ASP A 47 -10.69 -4.41 -19.49
CA ASP A 47 -10.33 -4.14 -20.89
C ASP A 47 -8.88 -3.60 -20.97
N ASP A 48 -8.48 -3.10 -22.13
CA ASP A 48 -7.10 -2.68 -22.39
C ASP A 48 -6.63 -1.50 -21.50
N ASP A 49 -7.56 -0.69 -20.98
CA ASP A 49 -7.27 0.51 -20.19
C ASP A 49 -7.59 0.35 -18.70
N LEU A 50 -8.14 -0.79 -18.28
CA LEU A 50 -8.40 -1.08 -16.86
C LEU A 50 -8.23 -2.57 -16.55
N LEU A 51 -7.28 -2.85 -15.65
CA LEU A 51 -7.06 -4.18 -15.11
C LEU A 51 -7.91 -4.44 -13.87
N VAL A 52 -8.52 -5.63 -13.77
CA VAL A 52 -9.07 -6.13 -12.50
C VAL A 52 -8.26 -7.33 -12.03
N ILE A 53 -7.54 -7.17 -10.92
CA ILE A 53 -6.82 -8.22 -10.23
C ILE A 53 -7.81 -8.99 -9.37
N LEU A 54 -7.91 -10.30 -9.61
CA LEU A 54 -8.74 -11.18 -8.79
C LEU A 54 -8.05 -11.47 -7.46
N GLY A 55 -8.83 -11.51 -6.40
CA GLY A 55 -8.33 -11.84 -5.07
C GLY A 55 -9.47 -12.12 -4.10
N GLN A 56 -9.08 -12.32 -2.85
CA GLN A 56 -9.99 -12.58 -1.74
C GLN A 56 -9.50 -11.78 -0.54
N GLU A 57 -10.42 -11.13 0.18
CA GLU A 57 -10.13 -10.78 1.56
C GLU A 57 -10.48 -11.97 2.45
N VAL A 58 -9.45 -12.56 3.03
CA VAL A 58 -9.54 -13.71 3.92
C VAL A 58 -9.84 -13.19 5.33
N VAL A 59 -11.12 -13.16 5.67
CA VAL A 59 -11.64 -12.71 6.97
C VAL A 59 -11.59 -13.88 7.94
N THR A 60 -10.52 -13.95 8.74
CA THR A 60 -10.33 -15.00 9.75
C THR A 60 -10.91 -14.58 11.11
N ARG A 61 -10.84 -15.45 12.13
CA ARG A 61 -11.28 -15.06 13.48
C ARG A 61 -10.39 -14.01 14.16
N THR A 62 -9.17 -13.80 13.66
CA THR A 62 -8.13 -13.02 14.36
C THR A 62 -7.31 -12.12 13.41
N GLY A 63 -7.93 -11.64 12.34
CA GLY A 63 -7.28 -10.76 11.37
C GLY A 63 -7.82 -10.95 9.96
N HIS A 64 -7.76 -9.89 9.17
CA HIS A 64 -8.09 -9.90 7.75
C HIS A 64 -6.80 -9.77 6.94
N TRP A 65 -6.75 -10.42 5.79
CA TRP A 65 -5.63 -10.29 4.86
C TRP A 65 -6.06 -10.51 3.43
N LEU A 66 -5.34 -9.91 2.48
CA LEU A 66 -5.66 -10.02 1.06
C LEU A 66 -4.82 -11.11 0.42
N ALA A 67 -5.47 -12.04 -0.26
CA ALA A 67 -4.88 -12.96 -1.22
C ALA A 67 -5.09 -12.39 -2.63
N LEU A 68 -4.08 -11.72 -3.19
CA LEU A 68 -4.17 -11.07 -4.50
C LEU A 68 -3.59 -11.95 -5.60
N GLY A 69 -4.09 -11.82 -6.83
CA GLY A 69 -3.60 -12.57 -7.99
C GLY A 69 -4.08 -14.02 -8.03
N LEU A 70 -5.27 -14.29 -7.48
CA LEU A 70 -5.81 -15.65 -7.42
C LEU A 70 -6.34 -16.11 -8.80
N PRO A 71 -6.19 -17.41 -9.14
CA PRO A 71 -6.89 -17.99 -10.28
C PRO A 71 -8.41 -17.88 -10.13
N PRO A 72 -9.18 -17.82 -11.24
CA PRO A 72 -10.64 -17.86 -11.18
C PRO A 72 -11.16 -19.07 -10.39
N GLY A 73 -12.10 -18.85 -9.48
CA GLY A 73 -12.67 -19.90 -8.63
C GLY A 73 -11.80 -20.38 -7.45
N HIS A 74 -10.57 -19.88 -7.30
CA HIS A 74 -9.73 -20.20 -6.15
C HIS A 74 -10.28 -19.51 -4.89
N VAL A 75 -10.52 -20.30 -3.83
CA VAL A 75 -10.92 -19.79 -2.50
C VAL A 75 -9.94 -20.29 -1.46
N VAL A 76 -9.31 -19.36 -0.74
CA VAL A 76 -8.44 -19.65 0.39
C VAL A 76 -9.30 -19.87 1.64
N ASP A 77 -9.15 -21.01 2.32
CA ASP A 77 -9.92 -21.32 3.52
C ASP A 77 -9.58 -20.36 4.66
N TRP A 78 -10.58 -19.69 5.23
CA TRP A 78 -10.48 -18.66 6.26
C TRP A 78 -10.85 -19.15 7.67
N ARG A 79 -11.29 -20.41 7.81
CA ARG A 79 -11.90 -20.96 9.05
C ARG A 79 -10.86 -21.28 10.13
N TYR A 80 -9.96 -20.35 10.38
CA TYR A 80 -8.89 -20.46 11.35
C TYR A 80 -8.70 -19.15 12.13
N GLY A 81 -7.83 -19.19 13.12
CA GLY A 81 -7.33 -18.05 13.87
C GLY A 81 -5.90 -18.29 14.34
N VAL A 82 -5.34 -17.33 15.08
CA VAL A 82 -4.08 -17.51 15.77
C VAL A 82 -4.13 -18.76 16.66
N GLY A 83 -3.09 -19.60 16.59
CA GLY A 83 -3.01 -20.87 17.32
C GLY A 83 -3.46 -22.12 16.55
N ASP A 84 -4.14 -21.99 15.41
CA ASP A 84 -4.55 -23.15 14.58
C ASP A 84 -3.45 -23.65 13.63
N GLU A 85 -2.27 -23.04 13.66
CA GLU A 85 -1.11 -23.37 12.80
C GLU A 85 -1.48 -23.49 11.31
N ALA A 86 -2.38 -22.62 10.85
CA ALA A 86 -2.92 -22.67 9.49
C ALA A 86 -2.38 -21.56 8.58
N ILE A 87 -1.99 -20.41 9.14
CA ILE A 87 -1.67 -19.21 8.36
C ILE A 87 -0.56 -19.46 7.34
N ASP A 88 0.56 -20.05 7.74
CA ASP A 88 1.70 -20.30 6.84
C ASP A 88 1.30 -21.15 5.64
N ARG A 89 0.50 -22.22 5.85
CA ARG A 89 0.00 -23.06 4.75
C ARG A 89 -0.89 -22.28 3.79
N ARG A 90 -1.63 -21.27 4.26
CA ARG A 90 -2.51 -20.43 3.44
C ARG A 90 -1.72 -19.38 2.67
N LEU A 91 -0.67 -18.82 3.26
CA LEU A 91 0.24 -17.93 2.55
C LEU A 91 0.97 -18.70 1.42
N ASP A 92 1.50 -19.89 1.73
CA ASP A 92 2.14 -20.77 0.75
C ASP A 92 1.20 -21.19 -0.38
N GLU A 93 -0.09 -21.35 -0.09
CA GLU A 93 -1.12 -21.64 -1.09
C GLU A 93 -1.26 -20.51 -2.11
N VAL A 94 -1.30 -19.26 -1.65
CA VAL A 94 -1.37 -18.08 -2.50
C VAL A 94 -0.07 -17.89 -3.29
N HIS A 95 1.09 -18.07 -2.65
CA HIS A 95 2.38 -17.96 -3.32
C HIS A 95 2.57 -19.00 -4.43
N ARG A 96 2.11 -20.25 -4.22
CA ARG A 96 2.13 -21.29 -5.27
C ARG A 96 1.24 -20.96 -6.47
N ALA A 97 0.22 -20.13 -6.27
CA ALA A 97 -0.62 -19.60 -7.35
C ALA A 97 -0.01 -18.36 -8.03
N GLY A 98 1.18 -17.90 -7.61
CA GLY A 98 1.84 -16.69 -8.10
C GLY A 98 1.33 -15.40 -7.44
N GLY A 99 0.42 -15.53 -6.47
CA GLY A 99 -0.24 -14.41 -5.80
C GLY A 99 0.62 -13.69 -4.78
N LEU A 100 0.00 -12.73 -4.09
CA LEU A 100 0.62 -11.88 -3.10
C LEU A 100 -0.27 -11.75 -1.86
N CYS A 101 0.34 -11.80 -0.68
CA CYS A 101 -0.33 -11.76 0.62
C CYS A 101 -0.13 -10.40 1.31
N VAL A 102 -1.24 -9.71 1.61
CA VAL A 102 -1.23 -8.40 2.26
C VAL A 102 -1.83 -8.51 3.67
N ALA A 103 -1.12 -8.05 4.70
CA ALA A 103 -1.74 -7.82 6.00
C ALA A 103 -2.68 -6.61 5.89
N ALA A 104 -3.99 -6.85 5.94
CA ALA A 104 -5.00 -5.82 5.71
C ALA A 104 -5.29 -5.05 7.00
N HIS A 105 -5.45 -3.73 6.87
CA HIS A 105 -5.84 -2.77 7.91
C HIS A 105 -5.57 -3.21 9.36
N PRO A 106 -4.29 -3.37 9.78
CA PRO A 106 -3.94 -4.15 10.97
C PRO A 106 -4.55 -3.68 12.29
N HIS A 107 -5.02 -2.43 12.35
CA HIS A 107 -5.57 -1.77 13.51
C HIS A 107 -7.03 -1.31 13.28
N ALA A 108 -7.89 -2.21 12.83
CA ALA A 108 -9.31 -1.91 12.63
C ALA A 108 -10.15 -2.17 13.91
N PRO A 109 -10.97 -1.21 14.39
CA PRO A 109 -11.63 -1.25 15.69
C PRO A 109 -12.95 -2.06 15.71
N TYR A 110 -12.94 -3.27 15.16
CA TYR A 110 -14.09 -4.19 15.14
C TYR A 110 -13.65 -5.65 15.40
N PRO A 111 -14.59 -6.57 15.70
CA PRO A 111 -14.23 -7.98 15.95
C PRO A 111 -13.45 -8.57 14.77
N SER A 112 -12.30 -9.19 15.04
CA SER A 112 -11.29 -9.68 14.07
C SER A 112 -10.53 -8.61 13.26
N GLY A 113 -10.80 -7.31 13.46
CA GLY A 113 -10.13 -6.20 12.78
C GLY A 113 -8.73 -5.89 13.30
N THR A 114 -8.42 -6.29 14.54
CA THR A 114 -7.02 -6.34 14.99
C THR A 114 -6.33 -7.54 14.35
N PHE A 115 -5.29 -7.27 13.59
CA PHE A 115 -4.49 -8.30 12.93
C PHE A 115 -3.54 -8.96 13.92
N MET A 116 -3.81 -10.22 14.29
CA MET A 116 -3.07 -10.92 15.36
C MET A 116 -1.95 -11.83 14.86
N TYR A 117 -1.74 -11.92 13.54
CA TYR A 117 -0.63 -12.68 12.97
C TYR A 117 0.64 -11.83 12.94
N PRO A 118 1.83 -12.44 13.08
CA PRO A 118 3.05 -11.71 12.77
C PRO A 118 3.04 -11.32 11.29
N TYR A 119 3.63 -10.17 10.93
CA TYR A 119 3.84 -9.85 9.51
C TYR A 119 4.76 -10.85 8.82
N GLN A 120 5.51 -11.67 9.56
CA GLN A 120 6.32 -12.75 9.00
C GLN A 120 5.47 -13.67 8.10
N GLY A 121 5.95 -13.90 6.86
CA GLY A 121 5.22 -14.63 5.82
C GLY A 121 4.38 -13.77 4.88
N PHE A 122 3.93 -12.59 5.31
CA PHE A 122 3.24 -11.63 4.44
C PHE A 122 4.23 -10.85 3.57
N ASP A 123 3.79 -10.50 2.37
CA ASP A 123 4.60 -9.75 1.41
C ASP A 123 4.51 -8.25 1.66
N VAL A 124 3.31 -7.75 2.01
CA VAL A 124 2.97 -6.32 2.06
C VAL A 124 2.11 -6.02 3.29
N VAL A 125 2.18 -4.79 3.79
CA VAL A 125 1.33 -4.30 4.87
C VAL A 125 0.47 -3.15 4.36
N GLU A 126 -0.85 -3.22 4.57
CA GLU A 126 -1.73 -2.09 4.36
C GLU A 126 -1.60 -1.10 5.53
N VAL A 127 -0.91 0.01 5.27
CA VAL A 127 -0.66 1.04 6.29
C VAL A 127 -1.67 2.18 6.23
N TRP A 128 -2.45 2.24 5.15
CA TRP A 128 -3.46 3.26 4.94
C TRP A 128 -4.71 2.64 4.31
N ASN A 129 -5.74 2.48 5.12
CA ASN A 129 -7.04 1.97 4.72
C ASN A 129 -8.11 3.07 4.81
N GLY A 130 -8.84 3.31 3.72
CA GLY A 130 -9.89 4.33 3.67
C GLY A 130 -9.39 5.76 3.97
N PRO A 131 -10.27 6.70 4.37
CA PRO A 131 -9.84 8.01 4.86
C PRO A 131 -8.75 7.91 5.93
N TRP A 132 -7.75 8.81 5.90
CA TRP A 132 -6.63 8.76 6.86
C TRP A 132 -7.12 8.73 8.31
N SER A 133 -8.12 9.56 8.62
CA SER A 133 -8.89 9.49 9.85
C SER A 133 -10.37 9.72 9.52
N SER A 134 -11.25 9.20 10.39
CA SER A 134 -12.69 9.40 10.28
C SER A 134 -13.34 9.25 11.66
N HIS A 135 -14.51 9.87 11.82
CA HIS A 135 -15.33 9.72 13.03
C HIS A 135 -16.21 8.47 13.01
N VAL A 136 -16.18 7.69 11.91
CA VAL A 136 -16.91 6.43 11.86
C VAL A 136 -16.24 5.39 12.77
N PRO A 137 -17.00 4.64 13.57
CA PRO A 137 -16.43 3.81 14.63
C PRO A 137 -15.71 2.54 14.13
N TRP A 138 -15.71 2.28 12.82
CA TRP A 138 -15.04 1.13 12.19
C TRP A 138 -13.81 1.52 11.35
N GLN A 139 -13.43 2.81 11.33
CA GLN A 139 -12.25 3.26 10.58
C GLN A 139 -10.96 2.68 11.20
N ALA A 140 -10.10 2.11 10.36
CA ALA A 140 -8.78 1.64 10.77
C ALA A 140 -7.91 2.78 11.31
N ASP A 141 -7.15 2.50 12.38
CA ASP A 141 -6.14 3.41 12.91
C ASP A 141 -4.88 3.36 12.04
N ASN A 142 -4.89 4.20 11.00
CA ASN A 142 -3.79 4.30 10.05
C ASN A 142 -2.49 4.85 10.68
N GLU A 143 -2.57 5.64 11.76
CA GLU A 143 -1.37 6.11 12.47
C GLU A 143 -0.70 4.96 13.24
N ALA A 144 -1.50 4.10 13.89
CA ALA A 144 -1.00 2.89 14.55
C ALA A 144 -0.35 1.93 13.53
N ALA A 145 -0.99 1.71 12.38
CA ALA A 145 -0.46 0.88 11.30
C ALA A 145 0.86 1.45 10.75
N LEU A 146 0.92 2.75 10.47
CA LEU A 146 2.15 3.44 10.03
C LEU A 146 3.28 3.29 11.05
N ALA A 147 2.99 3.47 12.35
CA ALA A 147 3.99 3.36 13.41
C ALA A 147 4.54 1.94 13.55
N GLU A 148 3.68 0.91 13.46
CA GLU A 148 4.10 -0.48 13.52
C GLU A 148 4.89 -0.91 12.28
N TRP A 149 4.41 -0.54 11.09
CA TRP A 149 5.13 -0.78 9.84
C TRP A 149 6.49 -0.09 9.84
N GLY A 150 6.58 1.17 10.28
CA GLY A 150 7.85 1.91 10.34
C GLY A 150 8.90 1.24 11.25
N ARG A 151 8.48 0.69 12.40
CA ARG A 151 9.37 -0.10 13.27
C ARG A 151 9.79 -1.41 12.60
N SER A 152 8.84 -2.10 11.97
CA SER A 152 9.09 -3.37 11.26
C SER A 152 10.02 -3.17 10.05
N LEU A 153 9.90 -2.04 9.36
CA LEU A 153 10.74 -1.66 8.24
C LEU A 153 12.20 -1.49 8.66
N ALA A 154 12.43 -0.67 9.71
CA ALA A 154 13.77 -0.42 10.24
C ALA A 154 14.45 -1.70 10.73
N ALA A 155 13.70 -2.57 11.43
CA ALA A 155 14.20 -3.87 11.86
C ALA A 155 14.51 -4.79 10.67
N GLY A 156 13.61 -4.84 9.68
CA GLY A 156 13.73 -5.73 8.53
C GLY A 156 14.92 -5.42 7.62
N ILE A 157 15.14 -4.15 7.28
CA ILE A 157 16.23 -3.73 6.39
C ILE A 157 17.59 -4.18 6.97
N GLY A 158 17.81 -4.01 8.27
CA GLY A 158 19.02 -4.47 8.95
C GLY A 158 19.23 -5.99 8.96
N HIS A 159 18.16 -6.76 8.74
CA HIS A 159 18.19 -8.23 8.67
C HIS A 159 18.04 -8.78 7.23
N GLY A 160 18.14 -7.92 6.22
CA GLY A 160 18.17 -8.32 4.82
C GLY A 160 16.80 -8.52 4.14
N GLY A 161 15.68 -8.17 4.81
CA GLY A 161 14.34 -8.31 4.23
C GLY A 161 13.32 -7.36 4.85
N TRP A 162 12.50 -6.72 4.03
CA TRP A 162 11.48 -5.76 4.46
C TRP A 162 10.18 -5.95 3.69
N ARG A 163 9.11 -5.32 4.18
CA ARG A 163 7.76 -5.42 3.60
C ARG A 163 7.30 -4.05 3.11
N PRO A 164 6.91 -3.93 1.82
CA PRO A 164 6.31 -2.72 1.31
C PRO A 164 5.05 -2.32 2.07
N ALA A 165 4.84 -1.01 2.18
CA ALA A 165 3.58 -0.41 2.50
C ALA A 165 2.69 -0.35 1.25
N MET A 166 1.38 -0.50 1.44
CA MET A 166 0.36 -0.14 0.47
C MET A 166 -0.83 0.55 1.15
N GLY A 167 -1.71 1.13 0.36
CA GLY A 167 -2.96 1.69 0.85
C GLY A 167 -4.11 1.48 -0.13
N ASN A 168 -5.27 1.12 0.40
CA ASN A 168 -6.47 0.85 -0.37
C ASN A 168 -7.70 1.51 0.24
N SER A 169 -8.71 1.72 -0.59
CA SER A 169 -9.94 2.39 -0.20
C SER A 169 -10.89 1.55 0.64
N ASP A 170 -10.73 0.22 0.63
CA ASP A 170 -11.66 -0.73 1.26
C ASP A 170 -13.14 -0.43 0.92
N THR A 171 -13.37 -0.20 -0.37
CA THR A 171 -14.65 0.29 -0.86
C THR A 171 -15.75 -0.73 -0.64
N HIS A 172 -16.77 -0.30 0.09
CA HIS A 172 -18.05 -0.95 0.33
C HIS A 172 -19.21 -0.08 -0.14
N LEU A 173 -19.06 1.24 -0.04
CA LEU A 173 -20.08 2.26 -0.29
C LEU A 173 -19.66 3.21 -1.42
N LYS A 174 -20.66 3.87 -2.02
CA LYS A 174 -20.42 4.89 -3.04
C LYS A 174 -19.52 6.01 -2.53
N GLY A 175 -18.56 6.41 -3.37
CA GLY A 175 -17.67 7.55 -3.09
C GLY A 175 -16.44 7.22 -2.25
N GLN A 176 -16.19 5.95 -1.92
CA GLN A 176 -14.99 5.54 -1.19
C GLN A 176 -13.81 5.20 -2.13
N ILE A 177 -14.07 4.80 -3.38
CA ILE A 177 -13.04 4.28 -4.28
C ILE A 177 -11.92 5.30 -4.51
N GLY A 178 -10.67 4.81 -4.52
CA GLY A 178 -9.48 5.63 -4.77
C GLY A 178 -8.97 6.46 -3.59
N VAL A 179 -9.58 6.34 -2.40
CA VAL A 179 -9.17 7.06 -1.19
C VAL A 179 -8.76 6.08 -0.06
N PRO A 180 -7.46 5.79 0.09
CA PRO A 180 -6.37 6.09 -0.83
C PRO A 180 -6.33 5.10 -2.00
N HIS A 181 -5.35 5.28 -2.87
CA HIS A 181 -4.90 4.27 -3.82
C HIS A 181 -3.38 4.12 -3.79
N THR A 182 -2.91 2.96 -4.24
CA THR A 182 -1.48 2.66 -4.40
C THR A 182 -1.06 2.92 -5.84
N VAL A 183 -0.07 3.79 -6.03
CA VAL A 183 0.58 4.05 -7.31
C VAL A 183 1.76 3.10 -7.46
N VAL A 184 1.85 2.40 -8.59
CA VAL A 184 2.83 1.32 -8.83
C VAL A 184 3.67 1.66 -10.05
N ALA A 185 4.99 1.66 -9.90
CA ALA A 185 5.90 1.65 -11.05
C ALA A 185 6.04 0.21 -11.56
N ALA A 186 5.21 -0.14 -12.56
CA ALA A 186 5.14 -1.46 -13.16
C ALA A 186 5.66 -1.45 -14.61
N GLU A 187 6.07 -2.62 -15.10
CA GLU A 187 6.55 -2.81 -16.48
C GLU A 187 5.42 -2.82 -17.52
N GLY A 188 4.18 -3.02 -17.08
CA GLY A 188 2.98 -2.93 -17.90
C GLY A 188 1.71 -3.17 -17.10
N LEU A 189 0.56 -3.05 -17.76
CA LEU A 189 -0.74 -3.21 -17.14
C LEU A 189 -1.20 -4.68 -17.18
N SER A 190 -0.58 -5.52 -16.34
CA SER A 190 -0.99 -6.91 -16.12
C SER A 190 -0.91 -7.25 -14.63
N ALA A 191 -1.67 -8.26 -14.18
CA ALA A 191 -1.64 -8.68 -12.79
C ALA A 191 -0.23 -9.08 -12.35
N GLU A 192 0.51 -9.77 -13.21
CA GLU A 192 1.92 -10.15 -12.95
C GLU A 192 2.80 -8.91 -12.74
N HIS A 193 2.77 -7.94 -13.67
CA HIS A 193 3.62 -6.75 -13.58
C HIS A 193 3.25 -5.84 -12.40
N ILE A 194 1.96 -5.64 -12.15
CA ILE A 194 1.49 -4.84 -11.00
C ILE A 194 1.92 -5.51 -9.69
N LEU A 195 1.67 -6.81 -9.51
CA LEU A 195 2.03 -7.52 -8.28
C LEU A 195 3.56 -7.60 -8.10
N ALA A 196 4.34 -7.70 -9.18
CA ALA A 196 5.80 -7.64 -9.12
C ALA A 196 6.31 -6.26 -8.68
N GLY A 197 5.70 -5.17 -9.16
CA GLY A 197 6.01 -3.81 -8.72
C GLY A 197 5.68 -3.60 -7.23
N VAL A 198 4.52 -4.07 -6.80
CA VAL A 198 4.08 -4.05 -5.39
C VAL A 198 5.04 -4.86 -4.51
N ARG A 199 5.39 -6.09 -4.89
CA ARG A 199 6.31 -6.96 -4.14
C ARG A 199 7.71 -6.35 -3.99
N ALA A 200 8.18 -5.66 -5.03
CA ALA A 200 9.46 -4.95 -5.00
C ALA A 200 9.41 -3.64 -4.19
N GLY A 201 8.22 -3.22 -3.73
CA GLY A 201 8.04 -1.95 -3.04
C GLY A 201 8.23 -0.73 -3.93
N ARG A 202 8.11 -0.89 -5.25
CA ARG A 202 8.14 0.18 -6.24
C ARG A 202 6.80 0.94 -6.26
N THR A 203 6.34 1.34 -5.07
CA THR A 203 5.02 1.90 -4.86
C THR A 203 5.01 3.04 -3.85
N TRP A 204 4.05 3.93 -4.01
CA TRP A 204 3.68 4.93 -3.02
C TRP A 204 2.16 5.05 -2.95
N ILE A 205 1.67 5.67 -1.89
CA ILE A 205 0.25 5.77 -1.57
C ILE A 205 -0.18 7.21 -1.73
N ALA A 206 -1.24 7.45 -2.50
CA ALA A 206 -1.82 8.76 -2.72
C ALA A 206 -3.18 8.86 -2.02
N GLY A 207 -3.39 9.94 -1.27
CA GLY A 207 -4.68 10.21 -0.65
C GLY A 207 -5.77 10.68 -1.61
N SER A 208 -5.41 11.03 -2.85
CA SER A 208 -6.32 11.44 -3.93
C SER A 208 -5.58 11.50 -5.26
N ALA A 209 -6.28 11.35 -6.39
CA ALA A 209 -5.71 11.43 -7.74
C ALA A 209 -5.06 12.78 -8.09
N ALA A 210 -5.35 13.85 -7.32
CA ALA A 210 -4.74 15.16 -7.52
C ALA A 210 -3.31 15.28 -6.94
N VAL A 211 -2.85 14.30 -6.17
CA VAL A 211 -1.51 14.32 -5.56
C VAL A 211 -0.55 13.59 -6.49
N GLU A 212 0.60 14.22 -6.76
CA GLU A 212 1.70 13.59 -7.50
C GLU A 212 2.97 13.61 -6.63
N LEU A 213 3.75 12.54 -6.71
CA LEU A 213 5.02 12.40 -6.00
C LEU A 213 6.05 11.70 -6.87
N GLU A 214 7.19 12.35 -7.08
CA GLU A 214 8.39 11.76 -7.68
C GLU A 214 9.52 11.87 -6.65
N PHE A 215 10.10 10.73 -6.28
CA PHE A 215 11.14 10.66 -5.25
C PHE A 215 12.36 9.91 -5.77
N THR A 216 13.52 10.56 -5.70
CA THR A 216 14.80 10.02 -6.13
C THR A 216 15.86 10.24 -5.05
N VAL A 217 16.80 9.31 -4.96
CA VAL A 217 18.01 9.50 -4.16
C VAL A 217 19.23 9.29 -5.06
N SER A 218 20.23 10.15 -4.93
CA SER A 218 21.44 10.12 -5.75
C SER A 218 22.73 10.21 -4.93
N ALA A 219 23.77 9.52 -5.40
CA ALA A 219 25.09 9.51 -4.79
C ALA A 219 26.15 9.08 -5.82
N GLY A 220 27.28 9.79 -5.90
CA GLY A 220 28.41 9.39 -6.75
C GLY A 220 28.07 9.19 -8.23
N GLY A 221 27.15 9.98 -8.78
CA GLY A 221 26.71 9.87 -10.18
C GLY A 221 25.67 8.78 -10.47
N ARG A 222 25.19 8.07 -9.44
CA ARG A 222 24.10 7.08 -9.53
C ARG A 222 22.81 7.66 -8.93
N SER A 223 21.68 7.09 -9.32
CA SER A 223 20.35 7.43 -8.77
C SER A 223 19.49 6.19 -8.62
N ALA A 224 18.58 6.21 -7.65
CA ALA A 224 17.59 5.17 -7.39
C ALA A 224 16.21 5.82 -7.15
N GLY A 225 15.15 5.10 -7.50
CA GLY A 225 13.77 5.47 -7.25
C GLY A 225 13.14 4.69 -6.09
N ILE A 226 11.86 4.94 -5.82
CA ILE A 226 11.08 4.28 -4.76
C ILE A 226 11.17 2.75 -4.92
N GLY A 227 11.50 2.03 -3.83
CA GLY A 227 11.64 0.57 -3.81
C GLY A 227 13.01 0.06 -4.26
N ASP A 228 13.82 0.91 -4.92
CA ASP A 228 15.15 0.54 -5.38
C ASP A 228 16.20 0.64 -4.25
N ARG A 229 17.41 0.15 -4.55
CA ARG A 229 18.58 0.27 -3.70
C ARG A 229 19.64 1.15 -4.37
N LEU A 230 20.26 2.02 -3.59
CA LEU A 230 21.37 2.85 -4.00
C LEU A 230 22.63 2.46 -3.25
N GLU A 231 23.58 1.89 -3.99
CA GLU A 231 24.96 1.79 -3.55
C GLU A 231 25.53 3.22 -3.49
N ALA A 232 25.72 3.77 -2.30
CA ALA A 232 26.26 5.11 -2.10
C ALA A 232 27.71 5.06 -1.61
N GLY A 233 28.09 4.03 -0.84
CA GLY A 233 29.41 3.94 -0.22
C GLY A 233 29.71 5.20 0.61
N ALA A 234 30.89 5.79 0.43
CA ALA A 234 31.28 7.02 1.13
C ALA A 234 30.83 8.33 0.44
N ALA A 235 30.12 8.25 -0.69
CA ALA A 235 29.69 9.44 -1.41
C ALA A 235 28.55 10.15 -0.64
N PRO A 236 28.51 11.49 -0.64
CA PRO A 236 27.36 12.23 -0.12
C PRO A 236 26.07 11.82 -0.85
N VAL A 237 25.01 11.62 -0.08
CA VAL A 237 23.68 11.23 -0.58
C VAL A 237 22.79 12.47 -0.64
N VAL A 238 22.07 12.64 -1.75
CA VAL A 238 21.06 13.68 -1.93
C VAL A 238 19.71 13.03 -2.22
N ALA A 239 18.77 13.19 -1.29
CA ALA A 239 17.38 12.79 -1.44
C ALA A 239 16.57 13.98 -1.98
N ARG A 240 15.89 13.80 -3.11
CA ARG A 240 15.10 14.85 -3.76
C ARG A 240 13.67 14.36 -3.99
N VAL A 241 12.69 15.13 -3.55
CA VAL A 241 11.27 14.86 -3.80
C VAL A 241 10.61 16.02 -4.51
N HIS A 242 9.84 15.71 -5.55
CA HIS A 242 8.96 16.63 -6.26
C HIS A 242 7.52 16.28 -5.87
N ILE A 243 6.76 17.27 -5.42
CA ILE A 243 5.41 17.07 -4.89
C ILE A 243 4.46 18.03 -5.61
N ARG A 244 3.27 17.55 -5.98
CA ARG A 244 2.15 18.38 -6.45
C ARG A 244 0.85 18.03 -5.74
N GLY A 245 -0.07 18.98 -5.67
CA GLY A 245 -1.44 18.75 -5.20
C GLY A 245 -1.66 18.83 -3.69
N VAL A 246 -0.67 19.36 -2.94
CA VAL A 246 -0.77 19.48 -1.46
C VAL A 246 -0.48 20.92 -1.00
N PRO A 247 -1.38 21.88 -1.27
CA PRO A 247 -1.17 23.28 -0.95
C PRO A 247 -1.02 23.51 0.55
N SER A 248 0.01 24.27 0.94
CA SER A 248 0.35 24.59 2.34
C SER A 248 0.57 23.36 3.23
N GLY A 249 0.81 22.18 2.63
CA GLY A 249 1.11 20.96 3.36
C GLY A 249 2.49 20.97 3.98
N THR A 250 2.91 19.79 4.42
CA THR A 250 4.24 19.56 4.99
C THR A 250 4.79 18.27 4.42
N ALA A 251 6.04 18.30 3.94
CA ALA A 251 6.75 17.13 3.49
C ALA A 251 7.90 16.82 4.44
N SER A 252 8.12 15.54 4.72
CA SER A 252 9.12 15.09 5.67
C SER A 252 9.87 13.85 5.17
N PHE A 253 11.17 13.81 5.45
CA PHE A 253 12.05 12.71 5.15
C PHE A 253 12.23 11.86 6.39
N HIS A 254 12.13 10.54 6.24
CA HIS A 254 12.20 9.58 7.32
C HIS A 254 13.25 8.51 7.05
N THR A 255 13.92 8.09 8.10
CA THR A 255 14.94 7.03 8.13
C THR A 255 14.59 6.04 9.25
N GLU A 256 15.49 5.11 9.59
CA GLU A 256 15.35 4.28 10.79
C GLU A 256 15.25 5.10 12.09
N ARG A 257 15.70 6.36 12.08
CA ARG A 257 15.60 7.30 13.21
C ARG A 257 14.27 8.06 13.26
N GLY A 258 13.31 7.70 12.41
CA GLY A 258 12.06 8.44 12.23
C GLY A 258 12.25 9.68 11.37
N LYS A 259 11.50 10.75 11.67
CA LYS A 259 11.53 12.01 10.93
C LYS A 259 12.84 12.77 11.18
N VAL A 260 13.64 12.95 10.13
CA VAL A 260 14.97 13.58 10.20
C VAL A 260 15.05 14.94 9.51
N HIS A 261 14.13 15.22 8.59
CA HIS A 261 14.02 16.50 7.91
C HIS A 261 12.56 16.80 7.57
N GLN A 262 12.20 18.08 7.55
CA GLN A 262 10.85 18.53 7.25
C GLN A 262 10.87 19.95 6.68
N GLU A 263 10.04 20.21 5.67
CA GLU A 263 9.78 21.55 5.16
C GLU A 263 8.28 21.76 4.91
N SER A 264 7.83 23.01 4.99
CA SER A 264 6.49 23.42 4.62
C SER A 264 6.39 23.60 3.11
N LEU A 265 5.31 23.10 2.51
CA LEU A 265 5.00 23.28 1.10
C LEU A 265 4.44 24.68 0.87
N THR A 266 4.62 25.20 -0.34
CA THR A 266 4.10 26.51 -0.71
C THR A 266 2.58 26.47 -0.85
N ARG A 267 1.95 27.65 -0.96
CA ARG A 267 0.49 27.75 -1.16
C ARG A 267 0.00 27.10 -2.46
N THR A 268 0.89 26.92 -3.43
CA THR A 268 0.59 26.20 -4.67
C THR A 268 0.65 24.68 -4.48
N GLY A 269 1.37 24.20 -3.45
CA GLY A 269 1.55 22.78 -3.18
C GLY A 269 2.27 22.07 -4.31
N ALA A 270 3.23 22.76 -4.94
CA ALA A 270 4.00 22.33 -6.10
C ALA A 270 5.45 22.70 -5.83
N ASP A 271 6.18 21.79 -5.21
CA ASP A 271 7.47 22.08 -4.57
C ASP A 271 8.50 20.99 -4.88
N VAL A 272 9.77 21.38 -4.84
CA VAL A 272 10.91 20.47 -4.92
C VAL A 272 11.75 20.67 -3.68
N LEU A 273 11.94 19.59 -2.92
CA LEU A 273 12.68 19.61 -1.66
C LEU A 273 13.92 18.72 -1.79
N GLU A 274 14.99 19.12 -1.12
CA GLU A 274 16.23 18.37 -1.07
C GLU A 274 16.72 18.19 0.37
N TRP A 275 17.17 16.99 0.68
CA TRP A 275 17.84 16.68 1.93
C TRP A 275 19.14 15.93 1.67
N ARG A 276 20.20 16.29 2.40
CA ARG A 276 21.54 15.70 2.27
C ARG A 276 21.83 14.79 3.45
N THR A 277 22.40 13.62 3.18
CA THR A 277 22.73 12.59 4.17
C THR A 277 23.91 11.72 3.69
N SER A 278 24.17 10.59 4.35
CA SER A 278 25.13 9.58 3.94
C SER A 278 24.58 8.17 4.21
N ALA A 279 25.16 7.13 3.58
CA ALA A 279 24.84 5.74 3.92
C ALA A 279 25.32 5.33 5.33
N ALA A 280 26.22 6.11 5.95
CA ALA A 280 26.61 5.91 7.35
C ALA A 280 25.55 6.45 8.34
N ASP A 281 24.72 7.40 7.90
CA ASP A 281 23.73 8.09 8.73
C ASP A 281 22.31 7.57 8.55
N ALA A 282 22.03 6.86 7.46
CA ALA A 282 20.71 6.36 7.11
C ALA A 282 20.82 5.06 6.31
N SER A 283 20.03 4.06 6.70
CA SER A 283 19.90 2.78 5.98
C SER A 283 18.85 2.84 4.86
N PHE A 284 17.93 3.81 4.94
CA PHE A 284 16.94 4.10 3.92
C PHE A 284 16.42 5.53 4.05
N VAL A 285 15.75 6.01 3.01
CA VAL A 285 14.97 7.26 3.05
C VAL A 285 13.59 7.01 2.50
N ARG A 286 12.55 7.52 3.17
CA ARG A 286 11.15 7.54 2.68
C ARG A 286 10.50 8.88 2.93
N ILE A 287 9.40 9.17 2.22
CA ILE A 287 8.70 10.44 2.29
C ILE A 287 7.32 10.28 2.92
N GLU A 288 6.97 11.21 3.82
CA GLU A 288 5.60 11.47 4.23
C GLU A 288 5.21 12.90 3.84
N VAL A 289 4.05 13.05 3.23
CA VAL A 289 3.45 14.35 2.91
C VAL A 289 2.11 14.44 3.64
N ARG A 290 1.91 15.49 4.43
CA ARG A 290 0.69 15.74 5.20
C ARG A 290 0.03 17.04 4.79
N ARG A 291 -1.30 17.06 4.82
CA ARG A 291 -2.14 18.25 4.64
C ARG A 291 -2.07 19.16 5.88
N PRO A 292 -2.54 20.42 5.81
CA PRO A 292 -2.56 21.33 6.96
C PRO A 292 -3.34 20.82 8.18
N ASP A 293 -4.34 19.97 7.96
CA ASP A 293 -5.13 19.30 9.01
C ASP A 293 -4.38 18.12 9.67
N GLY A 294 -3.17 17.81 9.22
CA GLY A 294 -2.34 16.72 9.71
C GLY A 294 -2.60 15.38 9.02
N HIS A 295 -3.63 15.25 8.17
CA HIS A 295 -3.92 14.01 7.48
C HIS A 295 -2.86 13.69 6.42
N MET A 296 -2.58 12.40 6.23
CA MET A 296 -1.67 11.97 5.17
C MET A 296 -2.23 12.37 3.79
N ALA A 297 -1.34 12.87 2.93
CA ALA A 297 -1.59 13.18 1.53
C ALA A 297 -0.85 12.21 0.61
N ALA A 298 0.38 11.86 0.98
CA ALA A 298 1.17 10.83 0.29
C ALA A 298 2.16 10.15 1.23
N LEU A 299 2.41 8.85 0.99
CA LEU A 299 3.42 8.06 1.71
C LEU A 299 4.20 7.21 0.72
N SER A 300 5.53 7.31 0.69
CA SER A 300 6.37 6.47 -0.18
C SER A 300 6.87 5.23 0.55
N ASN A 301 7.06 4.13 -0.20
CA ASN A 301 8.03 3.12 0.21
C ASN A 301 9.46 3.70 0.22
N PRO A 302 10.40 3.06 0.93
CA PRO A 302 11.75 3.56 1.04
C PRO A 302 12.58 3.38 -0.23
N ILE A 303 13.64 4.17 -0.32
CA ILE A 303 14.82 3.91 -1.15
C ILE A 303 15.92 3.45 -0.19
N ILE A 304 16.48 2.27 -0.41
CA ILE A 304 17.47 1.66 0.48
C ILE A 304 18.86 2.21 0.16
N LEU A 305 19.65 2.50 1.19
CA LEU A 305 21.05 2.96 1.04
C LEU A 305 22.01 1.85 1.45
N MET A 306 23.04 1.63 0.64
CA MET A 306 24.09 0.62 0.85
C MET A 306 25.49 1.22 0.72
#